data_AF-A0AAD9V716-F1
#
_entry.id   AF-A0AAD9V716-F1
#
_cell.length_a   1.000
_cell.length_b   1.000
_cell.length_c   1.000
_cell.angle_alpha   90.00
_cell.angle_beta   90.00
_cell.angle_gamma   90.00
#
_symmetry.space_group_name_H-M   'P 1'
#
loop_
_entity.id
_entity.type
_entity.pdbx_description
1 polymer ?
#
loop_
_entity_poly.entity_id
_entity_poly.type
_entity_poly.pdbx_seq_one_letter_code
_entity_poly.pdbx_strand_id
1 'polypeptide(L)'
;MQGTFALVGACSLFVLCSDFRSKIRSCAENMSDQVTIRVLIDDGTPRIPFPLRMHLSLTVYRLKQMIEAQEGFTVSEQEVFFQGRTLQDNLTLGQQDVQQDAQVDIRVNFQDIPSPTRKKGSTSTSEDCVVPDIDDEDNVFNFNQPRVPADPRMWNKWEVVEWLKWATDRYSIRDVTADKFLMNGKGLCMLGVEGFLYRVPKGGEVLHSDFNKRVIAAVEQSRHLQSYLNPGTSNFYYVY
;
A
#
# COMPACT_ATOMS: atom_id res chain seq x y z
N MET A 1 27.19 58.34 5.59
CA MET A 1 28.24 57.37 5.26
C MET A 1 27.69 55.99 5.54
N GLN A 2 27.72 55.11 4.53
CA GLN A 2 27.86 53.63 4.56
C GLN A 2 26.98 52.85 5.56
N GLY A 3 26.24 51.80 5.22
CA GLY A 3 26.14 50.98 4.01
C GLY A 3 25.46 49.65 4.39
N THR A 4 24.42 49.28 3.65
CA THR A 4 23.96 47.94 3.25
C THR A 4 24.66 46.68 3.79
N PHE A 5 23.87 45.69 4.26
CA PHE A 5 23.84 44.25 3.89
C PHE A 5 22.58 43.63 4.55
N ALA A 6 21.46 43.42 3.86
CA ALA A 6 21.14 42.30 2.97
C ALA A 6 21.33 40.91 3.62
N LEU A 7 20.27 40.36 4.22
CA LEU A 7 20.10 38.92 4.35
C LEU A 7 19.04 38.47 3.33
N VAL A 8 19.58 38.14 2.16
CA VAL A 8 18.91 37.37 1.12
C VAL A 8 18.90 35.92 1.58
N GLY A 9 17.76 35.43 2.04
CA GLY A 9 17.48 34.00 2.17
C GLY A 9 16.70 33.56 0.93
N ALA A 10 17.41 33.21 -0.13
CA ALA A 10 16.83 32.61 -1.31
C ALA A 10 16.30 31.21 -0.96
N CYS A 11 14.97 31.05 -0.92
CA CYS A 11 14.33 29.80 -1.28
C CYS A 11 13.56 30.05 -2.57
N SER A 12 14.07 29.42 -3.62
CA SER A 12 13.63 29.51 -5.00
C SER A 12 12.14 29.35 -5.17
N LEU A 13 11.63 30.19 -6.06
CA LEU A 13 10.44 30.07 -6.89
C LEU A 13 9.72 28.71 -6.82
N PHE A 14 8.58 28.71 -6.15
CA PHE A 14 7.35 28.33 -6.83
C PHE A 14 6.41 29.52 -6.74
N VAL A 15 6.17 30.16 -7.89
CA VAL A 15 4.99 31.00 -8.10
C VAL A 15 3.80 30.05 -8.00
N LEU A 16 3.33 29.79 -6.78
CA LEU A 16 2.06 29.14 -6.57
C LEU A 16 1.01 30.16 -6.97
N CYS A 17 0.38 29.88 -8.12
CA CYS A 17 -0.84 30.53 -8.58
C CYS A 17 -1.77 30.75 -7.37
N SER A 18 -2.38 31.93 -7.27
CA SER A 18 -3.32 32.31 -6.21
C SER A 18 -4.45 31.27 -6.00
N ASP A 19 -4.69 30.38 -6.96
CA ASP A 19 -5.58 29.22 -6.88
C ASP A 19 -5.13 28.11 -5.92
N PHE A 20 -3.83 27.93 -5.67
CA PHE A 20 -3.35 26.86 -4.78
C PHE A 20 -3.52 27.23 -3.30
N ARG A 21 -3.42 28.53 -2.97
CA ARG A 21 -3.67 29.05 -1.61
C ARG A 21 -5.15 29.07 -1.23
N SER A 22 -6.05 28.95 -2.23
CA SER A 22 -7.48 28.73 -2.05
C SER A 22 -7.75 27.24 -1.75
N LYS A 23 -7.10 26.31 -2.48
CA LYS A 23 -7.20 24.87 -2.23
C LYS A 23 -6.60 24.41 -0.90
N ILE A 24 -5.48 25.00 -0.45
CA ILE A 24 -4.94 24.70 0.90
C ILE A 24 -5.83 25.27 2.01
N ARG A 25 -6.49 26.42 1.79
CA ARG A 25 -7.45 26.98 2.78
C ARG A 25 -8.68 26.11 2.97
N SER A 26 -9.16 25.45 1.92
CA SER A 26 -10.27 24.49 1.99
C SER A 26 -9.95 23.23 2.79
N CYS A 27 -8.67 22.87 2.99
CA CYS A 27 -8.29 21.66 3.73
C CYS A 27 -8.05 21.90 5.23
N ALA A 28 -8.00 23.16 5.67
CA ALA A 28 -7.76 23.53 7.07
C ALA A 28 -9.05 23.88 7.84
N GLU A 29 -10.18 24.00 7.16
CA GLU A 29 -11.49 24.24 7.79
C GLU A 29 -12.19 22.89 8.05
N ASN A 30 -12.32 22.59 9.35
CA ASN A 30 -13.05 21.48 9.99
C ASN A 30 -12.40 20.08 10.00
N MET A 31 -11.33 19.93 10.78
CA MET A 31 -10.98 18.64 11.40
C MET A 31 -12.04 18.15 12.43
N SER A 32 -13.08 18.94 12.71
CA SER A 32 -14.13 18.66 13.73
C SER A 32 -15.32 17.85 13.23
N ASP A 33 -15.52 17.69 11.92
CA ASP A 33 -16.72 17.06 11.34
C ASP A 33 -16.43 15.70 10.67
N GLN A 34 -15.21 15.16 10.84
CA GLN A 34 -14.87 13.82 10.37
C GLN A 34 -15.40 12.76 11.32
N VAL A 35 -16.04 11.75 10.75
CA VAL A 35 -16.42 10.54 11.47
C VAL A 35 -15.40 9.42 11.24
N THR A 36 -15.32 8.49 12.17
CA THR A 36 -14.60 7.23 11.98
C THR A 36 -15.61 6.16 11.60
N ILE A 37 -15.44 5.49 10.47
CA ILE A 37 -16.18 4.27 10.12
C ILE A 37 -15.25 3.06 10.25
N ARG A 38 -15.82 1.87 10.46
CA ARG A 38 -15.08 0.60 10.48
C ARG A 38 -15.31 -0.12 9.17
N VAL A 39 -14.26 -0.33 8.41
CA VAL A 39 -14.33 -1.02 7.12
C VAL A 39 -13.93 -2.47 7.33
N LEU A 40 -14.86 -3.39 7.06
CA LEU A 40 -14.60 -4.83 7.04
C LEU A 40 -14.49 -5.29 5.59
N ILE A 41 -13.39 -5.95 5.22
CA ILE A 41 -13.23 -6.53 3.89
C ILE A 41 -13.64 -8.01 3.94
N ASP A 42 -14.63 -8.37 3.14
CA ASP A 42 -15.10 -9.72 2.87
C ASP A 42 -14.50 -10.19 1.53
N ASP A 43 -13.27 -10.68 1.60
CA ASP A 43 -12.52 -11.29 0.49
C ASP A 43 -12.32 -12.80 0.71
N GLY A 44 -13.23 -13.40 1.49
CA GLY A 44 -13.14 -14.80 1.89
C GLY A 44 -12.08 -15.09 2.96
N THR A 45 -11.51 -14.08 3.63
CA THR A 45 -10.69 -14.28 4.83
C THR A 45 -11.21 -13.59 6.09
N PRO A 46 -10.88 -14.15 7.28
CA PRO A 46 -11.10 -13.44 8.53
C PRO A 46 -10.16 -12.23 8.60
N ARG A 47 -10.72 -11.04 8.40
CA ARG A 47 -10.03 -9.75 8.55
C ARG A 47 -10.61 -8.99 9.74
N ILE A 48 -9.78 -8.20 10.40
CA ILE A 48 -10.22 -7.28 11.46
C ILE A 48 -10.70 -5.98 10.80
N PRO A 49 -11.89 -5.45 11.15
CA PRO A 49 -12.35 -4.17 10.63
C PRO A 49 -11.36 -3.06 10.98
N PHE A 50 -10.94 -2.27 9.98
CA PHE A 50 -10.01 -1.17 10.18
C PHE A 50 -10.73 0.19 10.23
N PRO A 51 -10.26 1.13 11.06
CA PRO A 51 -10.87 2.46 11.17
C PRO A 51 -10.46 3.34 9.98
N LEU A 52 -11.44 3.97 9.34
CA LEU A 52 -11.23 4.98 8.30
C LEU A 52 -11.90 6.30 8.71
N ARG A 53 -11.12 7.39 8.74
CA ARG A 53 -11.61 8.73 9.07
C ARG A 53 -12.00 9.49 7.81
N MET A 54 -13.24 10.00 7.78
CA MET A 54 -13.76 10.69 6.60
C MET A 54 -15.00 11.54 6.91
N HIS A 55 -15.39 12.39 5.97
CA HIS A 55 -16.61 13.20 6.08
C HIS A 55 -17.85 12.44 5.59
N LEU A 56 -18.98 12.56 6.29
CA LEU A 56 -20.26 11.96 5.86
C LEU A 56 -20.83 12.59 4.57
N SER A 57 -20.35 13.77 4.19
CA SER A 57 -20.69 14.42 2.92
C SER A 57 -20.01 13.79 1.71
N LEU A 58 -19.04 12.88 1.91
CA LEU A 58 -18.40 12.16 0.81
C LEU A 58 -19.36 11.14 0.19
N THR A 59 -19.25 10.99 -1.13
CA THR A 59 -19.98 9.96 -1.86
C THR A 59 -19.40 8.58 -1.59
N VAL A 60 -20.22 7.55 -1.79
CA VAL A 60 -19.78 6.14 -1.74
C VAL A 60 -18.70 5.88 -2.78
N TYR A 61 -18.78 6.49 -3.96
CA TYR A 61 -17.70 6.44 -4.95
C TYR A 61 -16.37 6.95 -4.37
N ARG A 62 -16.41 8.05 -3.60
CA ARG A 62 -15.20 8.59 -2.97
C ARG A 62 -14.68 7.70 -1.85
N LEU A 63 -15.56 7.05 -1.08
CA LEU A 63 -15.17 6.00 -0.14
C LEU A 63 -14.42 4.87 -0.86
N LYS A 64 -14.96 4.36 -1.97
CA LYS A 64 -14.31 3.30 -2.77
C LYS A 64 -12.93 3.71 -3.27
N GLN A 65 -12.75 4.96 -3.72
CA GLN A 65 -11.43 5.48 -4.11
C GLN A 65 -10.46 5.56 -2.92
N MET A 66 -10.93 5.93 -1.73
CA MET A 66 -10.10 5.93 -0.53
C MET A 66 -9.67 4.51 -0.15
N ILE A 67 -10.58 3.55 -0.24
CA ILE A 67 -10.30 2.13 -0.02
C ILE A 67 -9.35 1.60 -1.11
N GLU A 68 -9.51 1.98 -2.38
CA GLU A 68 -8.60 1.62 -3.46
C GLU A 68 -7.16 2.10 -3.16
N ALA A 69 -7.00 3.33 -2.67
CA ALA A 69 -5.70 3.86 -2.29
C ALA A 69 -5.06 3.15 -1.07
N GLN A 70 -5.89 2.54 -0.21
CA GLN A 70 -5.46 1.82 0.98
C GLN A 70 -5.22 0.33 0.71
N GLU A 71 -6.10 -0.33 -0.03
CA GLU A 71 -6.20 -1.80 -0.12
C GLU A 71 -5.94 -2.30 -1.56
N GLY A 72 -5.99 -1.41 -2.55
CA GLY A 72 -5.61 -1.71 -3.94
C GLY A 72 -6.67 -2.44 -4.76
N PHE A 73 -7.85 -2.69 -4.19
CA PHE A 73 -9.02 -3.12 -4.94
C PHE A 73 -9.53 -1.96 -5.76
N THR A 74 -9.66 -2.13 -7.06
CA THR A 74 -10.19 -1.07 -7.93
C THR A 74 -11.63 -0.74 -7.54
N VAL A 75 -12.07 0.49 -7.84
CA VAL A 75 -13.45 0.92 -7.50
C VAL A 75 -14.52 -0.01 -8.07
N SER A 76 -14.28 -0.60 -9.25
CA SER A 76 -15.18 -1.55 -9.92
C SER A 76 -15.21 -2.93 -9.26
N GLU A 77 -14.13 -3.34 -8.61
CA GLU A 77 -14.07 -4.63 -7.90
C GLU A 77 -14.78 -4.56 -6.53
N GLN A 78 -15.07 -3.35 -6.03
CA GLN A 78 -15.64 -3.12 -4.70
C GLN A 78 -17.16 -2.99 -4.73
N GLU A 79 -17.84 -3.87 -4.00
CA GLU A 79 -19.24 -3.72 -3.60
C GLU A 79 -19.33 -3.36 -2.11
N VAL A 80 -19.91 -2.19 -1.83
CA VAL A 80 -20.01 -1.63 -0.47
C VAL A 80 -21.38 -1.94 0.12
N PHE A 81 -21.41 -2.52 1.32
CA PHE A 81 -22.63 -2.89 2.03
C PHE A 81 -22.70 -2.21 3.39
N PHE A 82 -23.90 -1.76 3.75
CA PHE A 82 -24.21 -1.25 5.08
C PHE A 82 -25.56 -1.79 5.52
N GLN A 83 -25.63 -2.39 6.72
CA GLN A 83 -26.85 -3.00 7.26
C GLN A 83 -27.53 -3.98 6.27
N GLY A 84 -26.75 -4.74 5.51
CA GLY A 84 -27.25 -5.68 4.50
C GLY A 84 -27.74 -5.05 3.19
N ARG A 85 -27.58 -3.74 2.98
CA ARG A 85 -27.94 -3.03 1.75
C ARG A 85 -26.69 -2.60 0.99
N THR A 86 -26.70 -2.73 -0.34
CA THR A 86 -25.65 -2.18 -1.19
C THR A 86 -25.77 -0.66 -1.25
N LEU A 87 -24.68 0.04 -0.94
CA LEU A 87 -24.62 1.49 -0.99
C LEU A 87 -24.46 1.99 -2.44
N GLN A 88 -25.08 3.13 -2.75
CA GLN A 88 -25.08 3.70 -4.10
C GLN A 88 -23.94 4.69 -4.30
N ASP A 89 -23.14 4.51 -5.37
CA ASP A 89 -21.93 5.30 -5.66
C ASP A 89 -22.15 6.82 -5.76
N ASN A 90 -23.33 7.23 -6.23
CA ASN A 90 -23.72 8.62 -6.42
C ASN A 90 -24.31 9.28 -5.16
N LEU A 91 -24.58 8.53 -4.09
CA LEU A 91 -25.13 9.06 -2.83
C LEU A 91 -24.02 9.29 -1.80
N THR A 92 -24.23 10.26 -0.92
CA THR A 92 -23.31 10.49 0.19
C THR A 92 -23.49 9.46 1.30
N LEU A 93 -22.45 9.24 2.09
CA LEU A 93 -22.50 8.33 3.24
C LEU A 93 -23.60 8.74 4.23
N GLY A 94 -23.75 10.05 4.49
CA GLY A 94 -24.82 10.57 5.32
C GLY A 94 -26.22 10.36 4.73
N GLN A 95 -26.38 10.43 3.40
CA GLN A 95 -27.64 10.11 2.71
C GLN A 95 -27.97 8.61 2.73
N GLN A 96 -27.00 7.77 3.07
CA GLN A 96 -27.15 6.32 3.22
C GLN A 96 -27.21 5.89 4.70
N ASP A 97 -27.46 6.86 5.60
CA ASP A 97 -27.56 6.67 7.05
C ASP A 97 -26.28 6.12 7.70
N VAL A 98 -25.12 6.27 7.06
CA VAL A 98 -23.82 5.96 7.67
C VAL A 98 -23.51 7.03 8.71
N GLN A 99 -23.05 6.60 9.88
CA GLN A 99 -22.79 7.46 11.04
C GLN A 99 -21.41 7.19 11.66
N GLN A 100 -21.09 7.90 12.73
CA GLN A 100 -19.91 7.64 13.56
C GLN A 100 -19.89 6.18 14.04
N ASP A 101 -18.72 5.56 13.93
CA ASP A 101 -18.41 4.17 14.26
C ASP A 101 -19.27 3.11 13.52
N ALA A 102 -19.96 3.50 12.44
CA ALA A 102 -20.67 2.58 11.58
C ALA A 102 -19.72 1.55 10.96
N GLN A 103 -20.13 0.28 10.95
CA GLN A 103 -19.42 -0.78 10.23
C GLN A 103 -19.96 -0.92 8.81
N VAL A 104 -19.06 -0.85 7.83
CA VAL A 104 -19.35 -1.03 6.41
C VAL A 104 -18.58 -2.25 5.91
N ASP A 105 -19.26 -3.13 5.20
CA ASP A 105 -18.66 -4.35 4.66
C ASP A 105 -18.32 -4.14 3.17
N ILE A 106 -17.14 -4.58 2.74
CA ILE A 106 -16.66 -4.48 1.36
C ILE A 106 -16.53 -5.89 0.81
N ARG A 107 -17.34 -6.25 -0.18
CA ARG A 107 -17.14 -7.50 -0.93
C ARG A 107 -16.33 -7.22 -2.17
N VAL A 108 -15.32 -8.04 -2.40
CA VAL A 108 -14.48 -7.95 -3.59
C VAL A 108 -14.95 -8.98 -4.60
N ASN A 109 -15.49 -8.53 -5.74
CA ASN A 109 -15.93 -9.41 -6.80
C ASN A 109 -14.78 -9.60 -7.81
N PHE A 110 -14.23 -10.82 -7.88
CA PHE A 110 -13.01 -11.13 -8.64
C PHE A 110 -13.28 -11.68 -10.06
N GLN A 111 -14.39 -11.33 -10.71
CA GLN A 111 -14.77 -12.00 -11.97
C GLN A 111 -13.89 -11.70 -13.19
N ASP A 112 -12.93 -10.78 -13.13
CA ASP A 112 -12.05 -10.46 -14.26
C ASP A 112 -10.56 -10.73 -13.97
N ILE A 113 -10.16 -12.00 -14.04
CA ILE A 113 -8.74 -12.37 -14.19
C ILE A 113 -8.50 -12.76 -15.65
N PRO A 114 -7.83 -11.92 -16.47
CA PRO A 114 -7.26 -12.40 -17.71
C PRO A 114 -6.20 -13.44 -17.35
N SER A 115 -6.49 -14.71 -17.62
CA SER A 115 -5.54 -15.80 -17.49
C SER A 115 -4.25 -15.46 -18.26
N PRO A 116 -3.06 -15.54 -17.66
CA PRO A 116 -1.81 -15.45 -18.42
C PRO A 116 -1.61 -16.77 -19.15
N THR A 117 -2.39 -17.02 -20.20
CA THR A 117 -2.12 -18.11 -21.13
C THR A 117 -0.84 -17.79 -21.90
N ARG A 118 0.27 -18.31 -21.38
CA ARG A 118 1.32 -19.04 -22.11
C ARG A 118 1.39 -18.71 -23.61
N LYS A 119 2.33 -17.86 -24.01
CA LYS A 119 2.93 -17.95 -25.36
C LYS A 119 4.23 -18.75 -25.27
N LYS A 120 4.20 -19.96 -25.83
CA LYS A 120 5.40 -20.71 -26.25
C LYS A 120 5.71 -20.33 -27.71
N GLY A 121 7.00 -20.11 -27.98
CA GLY A 121 7.61 -20.11 -29.31
C GLY A 121 7.98 -18.70 -29.82
N SER A 122 9.14 -18.45 -30.44
CA SER A 122 10.30 -19.27 -30.77
C SER A 122 11.45 -18.36 -31.22
N THR A 123 12.66 -18.94 -31.21
CA THR A 123 13.80 -18.75 -32.13
C THR A 123 14.72 -17.53 -32.03
N SER A 124 16.00 -17.91 -31.89
CA SER A 124 17.25 -17.18 -31.89
C SER A 124 17.55 -16.43 -33.18
N THR A 125 18.14 -15.25 -33.05
CA THR A 125 19.22 -14.78 -33.93
C THR A 125 20.32 -14.23 -33.03
N SER A 126 21.51 -14.81 -33.16
CA SER A 126 22.74 -14.43 -32.48
C SER A 126 23.17 -13.02 -32.90
N GLU A 127 23.10 -12.08 -31.97
CA GLU A 127 23.86 -10.84 -32.02
C GLU A 127 24.83 -10.86 -30.84
N ASP A 128 26.12 -10.72 -31.15
CA ASP A 128 27.21 -10.64 -30.17
C ASP A 128 26.92 -9.49 -29.21
N CYS A 129 26.54 -9.84 -27.98
CA CYS A 129 26.34 -8.89 -26.92
C CYS A 129 27.72 -8.46 -26.40
N VAL A 130 28.14 -7.24 -26.76
CA VAL A 130 29.22 -6.55 -26.06
C VAL A 130 28.75 -6.37 -24.61
N VAL A 131 29.40 -7.08 -23.69
CA VAL A 131 29.14 -6.96 -22.25
C VAL A 131 29.90 -5.71 -21.79
N PRO A 132 29.22 -4.62 -21.37
CA PRO A 132 29.91 -3.56 -20.65
C PRO A 132 30.44 -4.15 -19.33
N ASP A 133 31.68 -3.83 -18.98
CA ASP A 133 32.25 -4.18 -17.68
C ASP A 133 31.37 -3.52 -16.59
N ILE A 134 30.49 -4.32 -16.00
CA ILE A 134 29.64 -3.92 -14.88
C ILE A 134 30.52 -4.07 -13.64
N ASP A 135 30.84 -2.95 -13.00
CA ASP A 135 31.44 -2.95 -11.68
C ASP A 135 30.60 -3.85 -10.74
N ASP A 136 31.24 -4.82 -10.08
CA ASP A 136 30.66 -5.92 -9.28
C ASP A 136 29.76 -5.49 -8.08
N GLU A 137 29.35 -4.22 -7.97
CA GLU A 137 28.55 -3.69 -6.87
C GLU A 137 27.03 -3.65 -7.16
N ASP A 138 26.61 -3.76 -8.42
CA ASP A 138 25.19 -3.94 -8.74
C ASP A 138 24.89 -5.42 -8.95
N ASN A 139 24.35 -6.04 -7.91
CA ASN A 139 23.91 -7.43 -7.86
C ASN A 139 22.68 -7.68 -8.75
N VAL A 140 22.83 -7.48 -10.07
CA VAL A 140 21.78 -7.51 -11.11
C VAL A 140 21.06 -8.88 -11.20
N PHE A 141 21.66 -9.93 -10.63
CA PHE A 141 21.09 -11.29 -10.59
C PHE A 141 21.12 -11.93 -9.20
N ASN A 142 20.69 -11.21 -8.16
CA ASN A 142 20.47 -11.84 -6.86
C ASN A 142 19.24 -12.77 -6.90
N PHE A 143 19.42 -14.03 -7.33
CA PHE A 143 18.39 -15.07 -7.32
C PHE A 143 17.85 -15.39 -5.91
N ASN A 144 18.52 -14.91 -4.85
CA ASN A 144 18.11 -15.14 -3.48
C ASN A 144 17.06 -14.13 -2.96
N GLN A 145 16.59 -13.19 -3.79
CA GLN A 145 15.55 -12.24 -3.42
C GLN A 145 14.48 -12.09 -4.52
N PRO A 146 13.21 -11.84 -4.13
CA PRO A 146 12.15 -11.55 -5.09
C PRO A 146 12.38 -10.19 -5.75
N ARG A 147 11.99 -10.06 -7.02
CA ARG A 147 12.05 -8.80 -7.78
C ARG A 147 10.87 -7.89 -7.43
N VAL A 148 10.86 -7.41 -6.20
CA VAL A 148 9.80 -6.55 -5.64
C VAL A 148 10.44 -5.40 -4.86
N PRO A 149 9.77 -4.25 -4.69
CA PRO A 149 10.27 -3.15 -3.87
C PRO A 149 10.66 -3.60 -2.45
N ALA A 150 11.63 -2.92 -1.83
CA ALA A 150 12.11 -3.29 -0.50
C ALA A 150 11.02 -3.18 0.59
N ASP A 151 10.15 -2.16 0.49
CA ASP A 151 9.03 -1.95 1.41
C ASP A 151 7.78 -2.68 0.91
N PRO A 152 7.31 -3.74 1.60
CA PRO A 152 6.12 -4.46 1.19
C PRO A 152 4.86 -3.61 1.19
N ARG A 153 4.79 -2.52 1.97
CA ARG A 153 3.62 -1.61 1.98
C ARG A 153 3.45 -0.85 0.67
N MET A 154 4.46 -0.86 -0.19
CA MET A 154 4.43 -0.25 -1.52
C MET A 154 4.06 -1.25 -2.61
N TRP A 155 3.94 -2.54 -2.29
CA TRP A 155 3.66 -3.55 -3.30
C TRP A 155 2.26 -3.38 -3.88
N ASN A 156 2.17 -3.45 -5.19
CA ASN A 156 0.92 -3.68 -5.91
C ASN A 156 0.60 -5.19 -5.94
N LYS A 157 -0.56 -5.55 -6.51
CA LYS A 157 -1.02 -6.94 -6.57
C LYS A 157 -0.06 -7.88 -7.30
N TRP A 158 0.62 -7.41 -8.35
CA TRP A 158 1.56 -8.21 -9.12
C TRP A 158 2.84 -8.47 -8.33
N GLU A 159 3.31 -7.50 -7.56
CA GLU A 159 4.47 -7.64 -6.69
C GLU A 159 4.18 -8.62 -5.54
N VAL A 160 2.97 -8.62 -4.99
CA VAL A 160 2.53 -9.68 -4.06
C VAL A 160 2.60 -11.07 -4.71
N VAL A 161 2.14 -11.20 -5.95
CA VAL A 161 2.21 -12.46 -6.70
C VAL A 161 3.65 -12.88 -6.99
N GLU A 162 4.54 -11.96 -7.36
CA GLU A 162 5.96 -12.25 -7.58
C GLU A 162 6.67 -12.68 -6.29
N TRP A 163 6.38 -12.01 -5.17
CA TRP A 163 6.86 -12.44 -3.85
C TRP A 163 6.35 -13.84 -3.50
N LEU A 164 5.07 -14.15 -3.73
CA LEU A 164 4.51 -15.49 -3.47
C LEU A 164 5.19 -16.57 -4.30
N LYS A 165 5.41 -16.34 -5.60
CA LYS A 165 6.14 -17.29 -6.46
C LYS A 165 7.54 -17.55 -5.93
N TRP A 166 8.28 -16.50 -5.59
CA TRP A 166 9.61 -16.62 -5.03
C TRP A 166 9.60 -17.37 -3.69
N ALA A 167 8.72 -16.99 -2.76
CA ALA A 167 8.66 -17.56 -1.43
C ALA A 167 8.25 -19.03 -1.46
N THR A 168 7.29 -19.39 -2.33
CA THR A 168 6.84 -20.78 -2.49
C THR A 168 7.95 -21.68 -3.01
N ASP A 169 8.73 -21.23 -3.99
CA ASP A 169 9.90 -21.95 -4.47
C ASP A 169 11.00 -22.03 -3.38
N ARG A 170 11.34 -20.89 -2.78
CA ARG A 170 12.41 -20.75 -1.78
C ARG A 170 12.20 -21.58 -0.52
N TYR A 171 10.94 -21.72 -0.08
CA TYR A 171 10.56 -22.45 1.11
C TYR A 171 9.92 -23.81 0.80
N SER A 172 9.84 -24.20 -0.47
CA SER A 172 9.21 -25.44 -0.93
C SER A 172 7.77 -25.61 -0.42
N ILE A 173 7.01 -24.51 -0.43
CA ILE A 173 5.61 -24.49 0.03
C ILE A 173 4.72 -24.95 -1.12
N ARG A 174 3.86 -25.94 -0.85
CA ARG A 174 2.95 -26.53 -1.83
C ARG A 174 1.54 -25.95 -1.71
N ASP A 175 0.75 -26.14 -2.76
CA ASP A 175 -0.69 -25.82 -2.80
C ASP A 175 -1.04 -24.34 -2.57
N VAL A 176 -0.15 -23.43 -2.99
CA VAL A 176 -0.42 -21.99 -2.94
C VAL A 176 -1.13 -21.54 -4.21
N THR A 177 -2.35 -21.06 -4.05
CA THR A 177 -3.15 -20.45 -5.10
C THR A 177 -3.01 -18.93 -5.03
N ALA A 178 -2.34 -18.33 -6.02
CA ALA A 178 -2.12 -16.87 -6.09
C ALA A 178 -3.44 -16.07 -6.03
N ASP A 179 -4.56 -16.64 -6.50
CA ASP A 179 -5.88 -16.02 -6.46
C ASP A 179 -6.37 -15.74 -5.03
N LYS A 180 -5.88 -16.51 -4.05
CA LYS A 180 -6.14 -16.23 -2.64
C LYS A 180 -5.33 -15.04 -2.13
N PHE A 181 -4.45 -14.43 -2.90
CA PHE A 181 -3.67 -13.28 -2.46
C PHE A 181 -3.80 -12.10 -3.42
N LEU A 182 -4.96 -11.96 -4.07
CA LEU A 182 -5.29 -10.85 -4.97
C LEU A 182 -5.53 -9.55 -4.19
N MET A 183 -4.50 -9.07 -3.50
CA MET A 183 -4.47 -7.82 -2.74
C MET A 183 -3.11 -7.16 -2.90
N ASN A 184 -3.02 -5.87 -2.62
CA ASN A 184 -1.74 -5.17 -2.59
C ASN A 184 -1.00 -5.46 -1.26
N GLY A 185 0.22 -4.94 -1.12
CA GLY A 185 1.03 -5.17 0.07
C GLY A 185 0.48 -4.53 1.35
N LYS A 186 -0.31 -3.46 1.26
CA LYS A 186 -1.02 -2.90 2.42
C LYS A 186 -2.12 -3.85 2.90
N GLY A 187 -2.92 -4.38 1.98
CA GLY A 187 -3.92 -5.41 2.29
C GLY A 187 -3.29 -6.68 2.85
N LEU A 188 -2.07 -7.01 2.42
CA LEU A 188 -1.28 -8.13 2.95
C LEU A 188 -0.76 -7.85 4.37
N CYS A 189 -0.38 -6.60 4.70
CA CYS A 189 -0.05 -6.17 6.07
C CYS A 189 -1.23 -6.27 7.05
N MET A 190 -2.45 -6.20 6.55
CA MET A 190 -3.66 -6.32 7.38
C MET A 190 -4.00 -7.79 7.70
N LEU A 191 -3.38 -8.76 7.02
CA LEU A 191 -3.54 -10.18 7.33
C LEU A 191 -2.61 -10.58 8.48
N GLY A 192 -3.20 -11.00 9.60
CA GLY A 192 -2.47 -11.73 10.62
C GLY A 192 -2.09 -13.14 10.17
N VAL A 193 -1.33 -13.84 11.01
CA VAL A 193 -0.88 -15.23 10.75
C VAL A 193 -2.05 -16.16 10.41
N GLU A 194 -3.20 -15.98 11.07
CA GLU A 194 -4.42 -16.74 10.81
C GLU A 194 -4.94 -16.58 9.38
N GLY A 195 -4.84 -15.37 8.81
CA GLY A 195 -5.25 -15.10 7.43
C GLY A 195 -4.36 -15.81 6.42
N PHE A 196 -3.05 -15.88 6.70
CA PHE A 196 -2.12 -16.65 5.87
C PHE A 196 -2.35 -18.16 6.01
N LEU A 197 -2.57 -18.66 7.22
CA LEU A 197 -2.87 -20.08 7.49
C LEU A 197 -4.18 -20.52 6.84
N TYR A 198 -5.21 -19.68 6.85
CA TYR A 198 -6.46 -19.97 6.15
C TYR A 198 -6.24 -20.10 4.64
N ARG A 199 -5.44 -19.21 4.05
CA ARG A 199 -5.16 -19.23 2.61
C ARG A 199 -4.23 -20.38 2.21
N VAL A 200 -3.23 -20.68 3.04
CA VAL A 200 -2.21 -21.72 2.87
C VAL A 200 -2.06 -22.52 4.17
N PRO A 201 -2.87 -23.58 4.39
CA PRO A 201 -2.85 -24.34 5.65
C PRO A 201 -1.52 -25.03 5.96
N LYS A 202 -0.68 -25.26 4.94
CA LYS A 202 0.62 -25.93 5.06
C LYS A 202 1.73 -24.99 4.59
N GLY A 203 2.04 -23.95 5.38
CA GLY A 203 3.12 -23.00 5.09
C GLY A 203 2.71 -21.53 5.14
N GLY A 204 1.46 -21.20 5.46
CA GLY A 204 1.01 -19.83 5.66
C GLY A 204 1.80 -19.10 6.75
N GLU A 205 2.20 -19.80 7.81
CA GLU A 205 3.07 -19.28 8.88
C GLU A 205 4.45 -18.86 8.36
N VAL A 206 5.01 -19.60 7.40
CA VAL A 206 6.30 -19.31 6.78
C VAL A 206 6.19 -18.07 5.88
N LEU A 207 5.13 -17.99 5.07
CA LEU A 207 4.83 -16.83 4.23
C LEU A 207 4.65 -15.57 5.09
N HIS A 208 3.83 -15.65 6.15
CA HIS A 208 3.62 -14.55 7.09
C HIS A 208 4.93 -14.12 7.78
N SER A 209 5.79 -15.08 8.16
CA SER A 209 7.09 -14.79 8.78
C SER A 209 8.03 -14.05 7.82
N ASP A 210 8.18 -14.52 6.58
CA ASP A 210 9.03 -13.84 5.58
C ASP A 210 8.50 -12.44 5.27
N PHE A 211 7.19 -12.31 5.04
CA PHE A 211 6.56 -11.03 4.77
C PHE A 211 6.80 -10.01 5.90
N ASN A 212 6.54 -10.39 7.15
CA ASN A 212 6.74 -9.49 8.30
C ASN A 212 8.20 -9.10 8.51
N LYS A 213 9.15 -10.01 8.25
CA LYS A 213 10.58 -9.67 8.32
C LYS A 213 10.93 -8.54 7.35
N ARG A 214 10.35 -8.55 6.14
CA ARG A 214 10.54 -7.48 5.13
C ARG A 214 9.91 -6.17 5.58
N VAL A 215 8.70 -6.21 6.15
CA VAL A 215 8.04 -5.01 6.69
C VAL A 215 8.88 -4.38 7.81
N ILE A 216 9.38 -5.19 8.75
CA ILE A 216 10.23 -4.72 9.86
C ILE A 216 11.51 -4.07 9.31
N ALA A 217 12.19 -4.75 8.38
CA ALA A 217 13.41 -4.23 7.76
C ALA A 217 13.18 -2.88 7.05
N ALA A 218 12.06 -2.72 6.34
CA ALA A 218 11.72 -1.47 5.67
C ALA A 218 11.42 -0.33 6.66
N VAL A 219 10.77 -0.63 7.79
CA VAL A 219 10.51 0.35 8.87
C VAL A 219 11.81 0.80 9.53
N GLU A 220 12.72 -0.14 9.82
CA GLU A 220 14.03 0.17 10.40
C GLU A 220 14.88 1.02 9.45
N GLN A 221 14.91 0.69 8.16
CA GLN A 221 15.61 1.46 7.14
C GLN A 221 15.05 2.89 7.04
N SER A 222 13.72 3.04 7.06
CA SER A 222 13.06 4.36 7.04
C SER A 222 13.42 5.20 8.26
N ARG A 223 13.41 4.60 9.46
CA ARG A 223 13.78 5.27 10.71
C ARG A 223 15.25 5.69 10.72
N HIS A 224 16.11 4.84 10.20
CA HIS A 224 17.54 5.13 10.07
C HIS A 224 17.79 6.31 9.12
N LEU A 225 17.16 6.32 7.95
CA LEU A 225 17.24 7.44 7.01
C LEU A 225 16.72 8.75 7.61
N GLN A 226 15.61 8.70 8.34
CA GLN A 226 15.07 9.87 9.06
C GLN A 226 16.03 10.39 10.14
N SER A 227 16.77 9.51 10.81
CA SER A 227 17.76 9.92 11.82
C SER A 227 18.95 10.69 11.24
N TYR A 228 19.34 10.41 9.99
CA TYR A 228 20.36 11.20 9.28
C TYR A 228 19.83 12.56 8.81
N LEU A 229 18.55 12.63 8.44
CA LEU A 229 17.93 13.86 7.97
C LEU A 229 17.54 14.81 9.12
N ASN A 230 17.37 14.29 10.34
CA ASN A 230 17.07 15.06 11.55
C ASN A 230 18.01 14.70 12.73
N PRO A 231 19.28 15.11 12.70
CA PRO A 231 20.25 14.81 13.76
C PRO A 231 19.95 15.51 15.11
N GLY A 232 18.98 16.43 15.17
CA GLY A 232 18.72 17.31 16.32
C GLY A 232 17.79 16.78 17.42
N THR A 233 17.41 15.50 17.44
CA THR A 233 16.55 14.92 18.49
C THR A 233 17.16 13.69 19.17
N SER A 234 18.48 13.68 19.36
CA SER A 234 19.10 12.77 20.33
C SER A 234 19.05 13.41 21.72
N ASN A 235 18.06 13.01 22.53
CA ASN A 235 18.06 13.23 23.98
C ASN A 235 19.19 12.40 24.62
N PHE A 236 20.42 12.90 24.54
CA PHE A 236 21.47 12.52 25.49
C PHE A 236 21.26 13.33 26.77
N TYR A 237 20.44 12.82 27.69
CA TYR A 237 20.53 13.25 29.07
C TYR A 237 21.71 12.51 29.72
N TYR A 238 22.72 13.28 30.08
CA TYR A 238 23.77 12.86 31.00
C TYR A 238 23.12 12.37 32.30
N VAL A 239 23.50 11.18 32.76
CA VAL A 239 23.34 10.77 34.15
C VAL A 239 24.71 10.87 34.78
N TYR A 240 24.83 11.78 35.74
CA TYR A 240 25.99 11.98 36.62
C TYR A 240 26.26 10.75 37.49
#